data_AF-A0A2G6WT73-F1
#
_entry.id   AF-A0A2G6WT73-F1
#
_cell.length_a   1.000
_cell.length_b   1.000
_cell.length_c   1.000
_cell.angle_alpha   90.00
_cell.angle_beta   90.00
_cell.angle_gamma   90.00
#
_symmetry.space_group_name_H-M   'P 1'
#
loop_
_entity.id
_entity.type
_entity.pdbx_description
1 polymer ?
#
loop_
_entity_poly.entity_id
_entity_poly.type
_entity_poly.pdbx_seq_one_letter_code
_entity_poly.pdbx_strand_id
1 'polypeptide(L)'
;MRPSRATLPLALLGALLGLSACTSGTTAAQRQAAASKPPPTDCVAWVGADRNARVGGYLLPQAGTAVNAGGPRVCVPVLMSAYPVPTNYAGGDYHVGQFTDDQLKARWRTCKAEPDCFERVNAQMQRWLPPNKARATRVTGAVDPAGRIDADSPNVDLKQIRRPAFFAKAPYREGIAEADARTHIVEFTVPRDTFERLDLKLTDPIKLRGWYLEGAGVDDGQGRKVRALAVMAAGGGGQLTALQHPDEVAYRIDGASGKAVPVSFPNGTTEAMGQRWWRENLHALNNAGFDVLAYDRRGEGLSGGVSDTNTLEQGEDVFRVLTQLDNGQGLRLLTPSGQLFEGNAARGRLLAGQRASEIPLVLGGYSRGSMSTAWALTRNYVAACSFDMPVPNCTPARGWRNIRGAILLSSFASGAGYLPDAPDLADRNLFLGGMAADHHILFYPNSATLAGMDRWPAAFFGKGLWDRAESLEGTVAAYNRIRGVKEIVLSRGPHAIETWPESERRYLRERMVAYAKVVIVGGRAVPGARPWKDFKSLVATTPDVWEPSSRPGTGPGRQP
;
A
#
# COMPACT_ATOMS: atom_id res chain seq x y z
N MET A 1 30.25 -52.56 -78.22
CA MET A 1 30.93 -51.29 -78.55
C MET A 1 31.15 -50.48 -77.28
N ARG A 2 32.40 -50.25 -76.86
CA ARG A 2 32.81 -49.06 -76.06
C ARG A 2 32.99 -47.87 -77.03
N PRO A 3 33.13 -46.59 -76.60
CA PRO A 3 32.91 -45.92 -75.30
C PRO A 3 31.96 -44.68 -75.46
N SER A 4 31.55 -43.89 -74.45
CA SER A 4 32.36 -42.80 -73.83
C SER A 4 31.58 -42.00 -72.76
N ARG A 5 32.26 -41.80 -71.62
CA ARG A 5 32.47 -40.57 -70.78
C ARG A 5 31.26 -39.68 -70.40
N ALA A 6 30.97 -39.61 -69.10
CA ALA A 6 31.30 -38.51 -68.14
C ALA A 6 30.20 -37.42 -68.14
N THR A 7 29.61 -36.96 -67.04
CA THR A 7 30.16 -36.37 -65.80
C THR A 7 29.07 -36.26 -64.70
N LEU A 8 29.45 -36.35 -63.42
CA LEU A 8 28.75 -35.72 -62.27
C LEU A 8 29.37 -34.31 -62.07
N PRO A 9 28.67 -33.28 -61.52
CA PRO A 9 28.35 -33.27 -60.08
C PRO A 9 27.10 -32.49 -59.59
N LEU A 10 26.73 -32.81 -58.34
CA LEU A 10 26.15 -31.99 -57.26
C LEU A 10 25.41 -30.67 -57.58
N ALA A 11 24.16 -30.58 -57.12
CA ALA A 11 23.60 -29.34 -56.56
C ALA A 11 22.63 -29.65 -55.42
N LEU A 12 22.97 -29.14 -54.23
CA LEU A 12 22.15 -29.13 -53.02
C LEU A 12 20.86 -28.34 -53.26
N LEU A 13 19.70 -28.92 -52.92
CA LEU A 13 18.51 -28.14 -52.60
C LEU A 13 18.36 -28.09 -51.07
N GLY A 14 18.96 -27.05 -50.49
CA GLY A 14 18.78 -26.66 -49.10
C GLY A 14 17.36 -26.13 -48.86
N ALA A 15 16.76 -26.57 -47.76
CA ALA A 15 15.54 -26.03 -47.22
C ALA A 15 15.71 -24.56 -46.83
N LEU A 16 15.05 -23.65 -47.57
CA LEU A 16 14.85 -22.27 -47.16
C LEU A 16 13.78 -22.23 -46.06
N LEU A 17 14.23 -22.30 -44.81
CA LEU A 17 13.48 -21.85 -43.64
C LEU A 17 13.20 -20.36 -43.81
N GLY A 18 11.92 -20.02 -43.98
CA GLY A 18 11.45 -18.64 -44.02
C GLY A 18 11.74 -17.93 -42.70
N LEU A 19 12.78 -17.10 -42.70
CA LEU A 19 12.94 -15.96 -41.80
C LEU A 19 11.80 -14.96 -42.07
N SER A 20 10.61 -15.24 -41.54
CA SER A 20 9.61 -14.20 -41.35
C SER A 20 10.08 -13.32 -40.20
N ALA A 21 10.56 -12.15 -40.59
CA ALA A 21 10.98 -11.09 -39.70
C ALA A 21 9.92 -10.81 -38.63
N CYS A 22 10.35 -10.89 -37.37
CA CYS A 22 9.70 -10.27 -36.23
C CYS A 22 9.60 -8.76 -36.50
N THR A 23 8.50 -8.30 -37.08
CA THR A 23 8.09 -6.91 -36.93
C THR A 23 7.66 -6.74 -35.48
N SER A 24 8.57 -6.21 -34.66
CA SER A 24 8.33 -5.87 -33.26
C SER A 24 7.32 -4.73 -33.17
N GLY A 25 6.04 -5.07 -33.32
CA GLY A 25 4.95 -4.15 -32.99
C GLY A 25 5.07 -3.73 -31.52
N THR A 26 5.07 -2.42 -31.28
CA THR A 26 5.06 -1.87 -29.91
C THR A 26 3.88 -2.44 -29.14
N THR A 27 4.13 -3.16 -28.06
CA THR A 27 3.08 -3.79 -27.26
C THR A 27 2.11 -2.74 -26.70
N ALA A 28 0.86 -3.13 -26.41
CA ALA A 28 -0.11 -2.22 -25.79
C ALA A 28 0.41 -1.63 -24.46
N ALA A 29 1.15 -2.41 -23.67
CA ALA A 29 1.81 -1.95 -22.45
C ALA A 29 2.89 -0.89 -22.73
N GLN A 30 3.72 -1.08 -23.76
CA GLN A 30 4.72 -0.08 -24.17
C GLN A 30 4.07 1.21 -24.69
N ARG A 31 2.98 1.11 -25.46
CA ARG A 31 2.22 2.29 -25.91
C ARG A 31 1.59 3.04 -24.74
N GLN A 32 1.01 2.33 -23.78
CA GLN A 32 0.43 2.94 -22.58
C GLN A 32 1.52 3.58 -21.71
N ALA A 33 2.68 2.94 -21.54
CA ALA A 33 3.81 3.50 -20.81
C ALA A 33 4.36 4.78 -21.49
N ALA A 34 4.53 4.77 -22.81
CA ALA A 34 4.97 5.93 -23.56
C ALA A 34 3.97 7.09 -23.49
N ALA A 35 2.68 6.81 -23.65
CA ALA A 35 1.62 7.81 -23.54
C ALA A 35 1.46 8.37 -22.11
N SER A 36 1.91 7.62 -21.10
CA SER A 36 1.83 8.01 -19.70
C SER A 36 3.12 8.68 -19.18
N LYS A 37 4.09 8.97 -20.04
CA LYS A 37 5.27 9.74 -19.63
C LYS A 37 4.81 11.14 -19.18
N PRO A 38 5.19 11.59 -17.98
CA PRO A 38 4.79 12.91 -17.51
C PRO A 38 5.39 14.02 -18.39
N PRO A 39 4.58 14.96 -18.88
CA PRO A 39 5.12 16.19 -19.46
C PRO A 39 5.71 17.09 -18.38
N PRO A 40 6.60 18.04 -18.73
CA PRO A 40 7.06 19.07 -17.80
C PRO A 40 5.88 19.81 -17.15
N THR A 41 6.01 20.13 -15.86
CA THR A 41 5.04 20.99 -15.16
C THR A 41 5.05 22.39 -15.77
N ASP A 42 3.88 23.04 -15.81
CA ASP A 42 3.67 24.33 -16.50
C ASP A 42 3.14 25.43 -15.55
N CYS A 43 3.09 25.15 -14.24
CA CYS A 43 2.78 26.11 -13.19
C CYS A 43 3.32 25.67 -11.84
N VAL A 44 3.21 26.56 -10.83
CA VAL A 44 3.61 26.29 -9.45
C VAL A 44 2.54 26.83 -8.49
N ALA A 45 2.09 26.01 -7.55
CA ALA A 45 1.11 26.38 -6.52
C ALA A 45 1.55 25.92 -5.13
N TRP A 46 0.99 26.55 -4.10
CA TRP A 46 1.21 26.18 -2.70
C TRP A 46 0.43 24.91 -2.34
N VAL A 47 1.06 24.03 -1.57
CA VAL A 47 0.40 22.91 -0.88
C VAL A 47 0.73 22.98 0.62
N GLY A 48 -0.31 22.85 1.45
CA GLY A 48 -0.21 22.95 2.90
C GLY A 48 0.12 21.61 3.54
N ALA A 49 -0.89 20.84 3.91
CA ALA A 49 -0.77 19.55 4.58
C ALA A 49 0.30 18.64 3.92
N ASP A 50 1.09 17.98 4.76
CA ASP A 50 2.29 17.17 4.46
C ASP A 50 3.51 17.89 3.87
N ARG A 51 3.35 19.07 3.24
CA ARG A 51 4.40 19.68 2.42
C ARG A 51 4.82 21.08 2.80
N ASN A 52 3.87 21.97 3.08
CA ASN A 52 4.11 23.40 3.34
C ASN A 52 5.12 24.01 2.36
N ALA A 53 4.89 23.78 1.08
CA ALA A 53 5.83 24.12 0.02
C ALA A 53 5.11 24.51 -1.27
N ARG A 54 5.83 25.22 -2.13
CA ARG A 54 5.41 25.43 -3.52
C ARG A 54 5.84 24.22 -4.34
N VAL A 55 4.89 23.61 -5.04
CA VAL A 55 5.08 22.40 -5.84
C VAL A 55 4.68 22.68 -7.29
N GLY A 56 5.42 22.11 -8.22
CA GLY A 56 5.09 22.17 -9.65
C GLY A 56 3.75 21.49 -9.94
N GLY A 57 3.11 21.87 -11.03
CA GLY A 57 1.81 21.32 -11.39
C GLY A 57 1.44 21.51 -12.84
N TYR A 58 0.18 21.22 -13.12
CA TYR A 58 -0.41 21.42 -14.43
C TYR A 58 -1.55 22.45 -14.38
N LEU A 59 -1.52 23.42 -15.28
CA LEU A 59 -2.66 24.30 -15.55
C LEU A 59 -3.75 23.46 -16.19
N LEU A 60 -4.85 23.30 -15.49
CA LEU A 60 -6.03 22.57 -15.94
C LEU A 60 -7.23 23.51 -16.00
N PRO A 61 -8.21 23.29 -16.90
CA PRO A 61 -9.48 23.98 -16.84
C PRO A 61 -10.11 23.79 -15.47
N GLN A 62 -10.69 24.85 -14.91
CA GLN A 62 -11.49 24.71 -13.70
C GLN A 62 -12.67 23.78 -13.99
N ALA A 63 -12.90 22.77 -13.14
CA ALA A 63 -13.94 21.76 -13.39
C ALA A 63 -15.31 22.44 -13.48
N GLY A 64 -16.12 22.07 -14.47
CA GLY A 64 -17.42 22.70 -14.75
C GLY A 64 -17.37 23.93 -15.67
N THR A 65 -16.18 24.38 -16.11
CA THR A 65 -16.05 25.40 -17.15
C THR A 65 -15.84 24.76 -18.52
N ALA A 66 -16.51 25.27 -19.56
CA ALA A 66 -16.41 24.72 -20.91
C ALA A 66 -14.97 24.81 -21.44
N VAL A 67 -14.45 23.66 -21.91
CA VAL A 67 -13.06 23.47 -22.36
C VAL A 67 -12.69 24.34 -23.58
N ASN A 68 -13.68 24.89 -24.29
CA ASN A 68 -13.50 25.50 -25.61
C ASN A 68 -13.53 27.04 -25.66
N ALA A 69 -13.43 27.78 -24.54
CA ALA A 69 -13.55 29.25 -24.62
C ALA A 69 -12.80 30.03 -23.51
N GLY A 70 -11.47 29.87 -23.38
CA GLY A 70 -10.68 30.79 -22.56
C GLY A 70 -11.07 30.89 -21.08
N GLY A 71 -11.74 29.86 -20.54
CA GLY A 71 -12.19 29.82 -19.15
C GLY A 71 -11.03 29.81 -18.14
N PRO A 72 -11.33 30.11 -16.86
CA PRO A 72 -10.32 30.17 -15.82
C PRO A 72 -9.59 28.83 -15.69
N ARG A 73 -8.26 28.90 -15.64
CA ARG A 73 -7.38 27.75 -15.42
C ARG A 73 -6.83 27.79 -14.01
N VAL A 74 -6.69 26.62 -13.40
CA VAL A 74 -6.11 26.48 -12.06
C VAL A 74 -4.85 25.62 -12.14
N CYS A 75 -3.83 26.01 -11.38
CA CYS A 75 -2.63 25.19 -11.23
C CYS A 75 -2.91 24.04 -10.27
N VAL A 76 -2.91 22.81 -10.77
CA VAL A 76 -3.10 21.60 -9.98
C VAL A 76 -1.72 21.00 -9.66
N PRO A 77 -1.26 21.06 -8.39
CA PRO A 77 0.06 20.56 -7.99
C PRO A 77 0.16 19.05 -8.17
N VAL A 78 1.34 18.59 -8.59
CA VAL A 78 1.70 17.18 -8.66
C VAL A 78 3.14 17.02 -8.18
N LEU A 79 3.36 16.11 -7.24
CA LEU A 79 4.71 15.85 -6.76
C LEU A 79 5.39 14.78 -7.63
N MET A 80 6.43 15.21 -8.35
CA MET A 80 7.19 14.40 -9.30
C MET A 80 8.25 13.55 -8.61
N SER A 81 8.82 12.58 -9.32
CA SER A 81 9.88 11.70 -8.85
C SER A 81 11.20 12.44 -8.72
N ALA A 82 11.96 12.15 -7.66
CA ALA A 82 13.31 12.67 -7.47
C ALA A 82 14.36 12.05 -8.42
N TYR A 83 14.00 10.96 -9.10
CA TYR A 83 14.95 10.13 -9.86
C TYR A 83 14.54 10.01 -11.33
N PRO A 84 14.60 11.07 -12.12
CA PRO A 84 14.32 10.99 -13.55
C PRO A 84 15.31 10.05 -14.25
N VAL A 85 14.85 9.37 -15.30
CA VAL A 85 15.71 8.52 -16.12
C VAL A 85 16.80 9.39 -16.78
N PRO A 86 18.10 9.10 -16.60
CA PRO A 86 19.18 9.84 -17.25
C PRO A 86 19.07 9.76 -18.77
N THR A 87 19.36 10.85 -19.47
CA THR A 87 19.23 10.94 -20.95
C THR A 87 20.12 9.95 -21.70
N ASN A 88 21.25 9.57 -21.11
CA ASN A 88 22.22 8.61 -21.65
C ASN A 88 22.08 7.20 -21.06
N TYR A 89 21.02 6.91 -20.30
CA TYR A 89 20.82 5.57 -19.74
C TYR A 89 20.49 4.57 -20.85
N ALA A 90 21.48 3.75 -21.20
CA ALA A 90 21.36 2.71 -22.24
C ALA A 90 20.88 1.34 -21.69
N GLY A 91 20.63 1.25 -20.38
CA GLY A 91 20.12 0.03 -19.76
C GLY A 91 18.65 -0.23 -20.06
N GLY A 92 18.09 -1.27 -19.42
CA GLY A 92 16.67 -1.60 -19.52
C GLY A 92 15.78 -0.61 -18.77
N ASP A 93 14.92 -1.11 -17.91
CA ASP A 93 14.10 -0.24 -17.05
C ASP A 93 14.97 0.35 -15.92
N TYR A 94 15.25 1.66 -16.00
CA TYR A 94 16.08 2.39 -15.03
C TYR A 94 15.61 2.20 -13.59
N HIS A 95 14.30 2.35 -13.35
CA HIS A 95 13.75 2.28 -11.99
C HIS A 95 13.76 0.84 -11.44
N VAL A 96 13.79 -0.16 -12.32
CA VAL A 96 13.98 -1.55 -11.92
C VAL A 96 15.46 -1.87 -11.67
N GLY A 97 16.34 -1.53 -12.62
CA GLY A 97 17.75 -1.91 -12.57
C GLY A 97 18.59 -1.14 -11.56
N GLN A 98 18.24 0.12 -11.27
CA GLN A 98 19.05 1.00 -10.41
C GLN A 98 18.56 1.08 -8.97
N PHE A 99 17.46 0.42 -8.63
CA PHE A 99 16.88 0.46 -7.27
C PHE A 99 16.60 -0.95 -6.73
N THR A 100 17.43 -1.91 -7.16
CA THR A 100 17.46 -3.26 -6.58
C THR A 100 17.97 -3.21 -5.14
N ASP A 101 17.74 -4.30 -4.39
CA ASP A 101 18.29 -4.46 -3.04
C ASP A 101 19.81 -4.22 -3.00
N ASP A 102 20.54 -4.89 -3.90
CA ASP A 102 22.00 -4.77 -3.99
C ASP A 102 22.48 -3.36 -4.29
N GLN A 103 21.80 -2.64 -5.19
CA GLN A 103 22.14 -1.26 -5.53
C GLN A 103 21.92 -0.33 -4.33
N LEU A 104 20.81 -0.48 -3.61
CA LEU A 104 20.53 0.32 -2.41
C LEU A 104 21.56 0.03 -1.30
N LYS A 105 21.87 -1.25 -1.04
CA LYS A 105 22.89 -1.65 -0.06
C LYS A 105 24.29 -1.18 -0.46
N ALA A 106 24.64 -1.19 -1.75
CA ALA A 106 25.92 -0.68 -2.25
C ALA A 106 26.06 0.84 -2.09
N ARG A 107 25.00 1.60 -2.36
CA ARG A 107 24.96 3.06 -2.08
C ARG A 107 25.17 3.35 -0.60
N TRP A 108 24.53 2.57 0.28
CA TRP A 108 24.76 2.68 1.72
C TRP A 108 26.21 2.39 2.10
N ARG A 109 26.81 1.30 1.61
CA ARG A 109 28.23 0.97 1.89
C ARG A 109 29.18 2.10 1.50
N THR A 110 28.91 2.76 0.37
CA THR A 110 29.69 3.93 -0.08
C THR A 110 29.51 5.11 0.88
N CYS A 111 28.27 5.44 1.25
CA CYS A 111 27.98 6.49 2.24
C CYS A 111 28.59 6.21 3.61
N LYS A 112 28.57 4.95 4.06
CA LYS A 112 29.11 4.52 5.35
C LYS A 112 30.63 4.72 5.47
N ALA A 113 31.35 4.73 4.34
CA ALA A 113 32.79 5.01 4.32
C ALA A 113 33.12 6.51 4.45
N GLU A 114 32.14 7.39 4.23
CA GLU A 114 32.29 8.85 4.29
C GLU A 114 31.71 9.38 5.63
N PRO A 115 32.53 9.97 6.53
CA PRO A 115 32.09 10.34 7.88
C PRO A 115 30.81 11.19 7.92
N ASP A 116 30.74 12.25 7.12
CA ASP A 116 29.60 13.18 7.10
C ASP A 116 28.32 12.53 6.57
N CYS A 117 28.45 11.61 5.61
CA CYS A 117 27.32 10.87 5.06
C CYS A 117 26.82 9.84 6.09
N PHE A 118 27.74 9.08 6.67
CA PHE A 118 27.44 8.11 7.71
C PHE A 118 26.74 8.75 8.90
N GLU A 119 27.26 9.85 9.45
CA GLU A 119 26.67 10.52 10.60
C GLU A 119 25.23 10.96 10.31
N ARG A 120 25.01 11.64 9.17
CA ARG A 120 23.68 12.15 8.78
C ARG A 120 22.65 11.04 8.60
N VAL A 121 23.01 9.96 7.91
CA VAL A 121 22.08 8.86 7.61
C VAL A 121 21.91 7.93 8.80
N ASN A 122 22.98 7.62 9.55
CA ASN A 122 22.88 6.82 10.77
C ASN A 122 22.01 7.51 11.81
N ALA A 123 22.16 8.83 12.00
CA ALA A 123 21.28 9.59 12.89
C ALA A 123 19.79 9.46 12.50
N GLN A 124 19.48 9.33 11.20
CA GLN A 124 18.12 9.01 10.76
C GLN A 124 17.74 7.57 11.10
N MET A 125 18.58 6.57 10.82
CA MET A 125 18.30 5.17 11.12
C MET A 125 18.06 4.92 12.62
N GLN A 126 18.93 5.48 13.48
CA GLN A 126 18.82 5.31 14.94
C GLN A 126 17.51 5.84 15.52
N ARG A 127 16.81 6.76 14.85
CA ARG A 127 15.47 7.24 15.27
C ARG A 127 14.35 6.22 15.03
N TRP A 128 14.59 5.19 14.22
CA TRP A 128 13.61 4.15 13.88
C TRP A 128 13.90 2.81 14.56
N LEU A 129 15.08 2.65 15.17
CA LEU A 129 15.45 1.43 15.88
C LEU A 129 15.02 1.48 17.35
N PRO A 130 14.57 0.36 17.95
CA PRO A 130 14.39 0.26 19.40
C PRO A 130 15.69 0.57 20.17
N PRO A 131 15.62 1.15 21.39
CA PRO A 131 14.42 1.62 22.10
C PRO A 131 14.02 3.05 21.70
N ASN A 132 14.60 3.63 20.64
CA ASN A 132 14.33 4.99 20.20
C ASN A 132 12.95 5.06 19.53
N LYS A 133 11.95 5.06 20.42
CA LYS A 133 10.50 5.14 20.26
C LYS A 133 10.02 6.44 19.62
N ALA A 134 10.69 7.00 18.60
CA ALA A 134 10.09 8.13 17.87
C ALA A 134 8.69 7.77 17.31
N ARG A 135 8.36 6.47 17.27
CA ARG A 135 7.03 5.89 17.04
C ARG A 135 6.71 4.71 17.94
N ALA A 136 6.87 4.80 19.28
CA ALA A 136 6.01 3.95 20.13
C ALA A 136 4.57 4.43 19.98
N THR A 137 3.97 3.97 18.91
CA THR A 137 2.68 4.42 18.40
C THR A 137 1.54 3.79 19.15
N ARG A 138 1.77 2.78 20.00
CA ARG A 138 0.72 2.14 20.79
C ARG A 138 0.04 3.16 21.70
N VAL A 139 -1.11 3.66 21.24
CA VAL A 139 -1.90 4.73 21.88
C VAL A 139 -3.32 4.27 22.19
N THR A 140 -3.73 3.09 21.72
CA THR A 140 -4.98 2.46 22.18
C THR A 140 -4.95 2.39 23.70
N GLY A 141 -5.94 2.99 24.35
CA GLY A 141 -6.01 3.05 25.80
C GLY A 141 -5.51 4.34 26.44
N ALA A 142 -4.99 5.29 25.65
CA ALA A 142 -4.40 6.52 26.16
C ALA A 142 -5.44 7.58 26.54
N VAL A 143 -6.62 7.57 25.90
CA VAL A 143 -7.73 8.48 26.19
C VAL A 143 -8.81 7.80 27.02
N ASP A 144 -9.22 6.60 26.61
CA ASP A 144 -10.15 5.74 27.37
C ASP A 144 -9.42 4.42 27.67
N PRO A 145 -9.26 4.00 28.94
CA PRO A 145 -8.52 2.79 29.26
C PRO A 145 -9.17 1.49 28.75
N ALA A 146 -10.45 1.48 28.39
CA ALA A 146 -11.08 0.31 27.76
C ALA A 146 -10.31 -0.05 26.48
N GLY A 147 -10.00 -1.32 26.23
CA GLY A 147 -9.18 -1.69 25.07
C GLY A 147 -7.67 -1.69 25.30
N ARG A 148 -7.19 -1.08 26.39
CA ARG A 148 -5.78 -1.08 26.73
C ARG A 148 -5.36 -2.49 27.13
N ILE A 149 -4.35 -3.02 26.44
CA ILE A 149 -3.76 -4.32 26.72
C ILE A 149 -2.23 -4.20 26.75
N ASP A 150 -1.56 -5.15 27.39
CA ASP A 150 -0.14 -5.39 27.14
C ASP A 150 0.01 -6.21 25.86
N ALA A 151 0.37 -5.54 24.76
CA ALA A 151 0.48 -6.17 23.45
C ALA A 151 1.58 -7.25 23.38
N ASP A 152 2.61 -7.15 24.23
CA ASP A 152 3.72 -8.11 24.27
C ASP A 152 3.44 -9.27 25.22
N SER A 153 2.34 -9.22 26.00
CA SER A 153 1.90 -10.35 26.80
C SER A 153 1.49 -11.54 25.91
N PRO A 154 1.98 -12.76 26.18
CA PRO A 154 1.59 -13.95 25.44
C PRO A 154 0.13 -14.37 25.72
N ASN A 155 -0.44 -13.93 26.86
CA ASN A 155 -1.73 -14.39 27.39
C ASN A 155 -2.76 -13.26 27.54
N VAL A 156 -2.85 -12.37 26.55
CA VAL A 156 -3.89 -11.34 26.51
C VAL A 156 -5.28 -12.00 26.56
N ASP A 157 -6.14 -11.48 27.44
CA ASP A 157 -7.57 -11.77 27.40
C ASP A 157 -8.22 -10.99 26.26
N LEU A 158 -8.65 -11.71 25.22
CA LEU A 158 -9.24 -11.12 24.02
C LEU A 158 -10.53 -10.33 24.31
N LYS A 159 -11.18 -10.55 25.47
CA LYS A 159 -12.36 -9.77 25.89
C LYS A 159 -12.04 -8.31 26.22
N GLN A 160 -10.77 -8.00 26.52
CA GLN A 160 -10.32 -6.64 26.82
C GLN A 160 -10.25 -5.77 25.56
N ILE A 161 -10.13 -6.37 24.38
CA ILE A 161 -10.00 -5.65 23.11
C ILE A 161 -11.35 -5.02 22.74
N ARG A 162 -11.35 -3.71 22.45
CA ARG A 162 -12.56 -3.01 21.98
C ARG A 162 -13.14 -3.75 20.77
N ARG A 163 -14.44 -4.00 20.80
CA ARG A 163 -15.21 -4.52 19.66
C ARG A 163 -15.83 -3.36 18.86
N PRO A 164 -16.31 -3.58 17.62
CA PRO A 164 -16.96 -2.52 16.84
C PRO A 164 -18.09 -1.78 17.57
N ALA A 165 -18.89 -2.45 18.40
CA ALA A 165 -19.98 -1.80 19.16
C ALA A 165 -19.48 -0.67 20.10
N PHE A 166 -18.21 -0.70 20.51
CA PHE A 166 -17.62 0.40 21.29
C PHE A 166 -17.75 1.73 20.54
N PHE A 167 -17.58 1.73 19.22
CA PHE A 167 -17.59 2.92 18.38
C PHE A 167 -18.99 3.42 18.03
N ALA A 168 -20.06 2.72 18.45
CA ALA A 168 -21.44 3.22 18.37
C ALA A 168 -21.70 4.38 19.33
N LYS A 169 -20.93 4.44 20.43
CA LYS A 169 -21.11 5.42 21.51
C LYS A 169 -20.95 6.84 20.98
N ALA A 170 -21.67 7.79 21.58
CA ALA A 170 -21.36 9.20 21.40
C ALA A 170 -19.94 9.49 21.97
N PRO A 171 -19.14 10.34 21.33
CA PRO A 171 -19.45 11.12 20.11
C PRO A 171 -19.15 10.38 18.79
N TYR A 172 -18.51 9.21 18.83
CA TYR A 172 -17.94 8.52 17.65
C TYR A 172 -18.97 8.15 16.57
N ARG A 173 -20.07 7.49 16.96
CA ARG A 173 -21.18 7.08 16.05
C ARG A 173 -20.70 6.45 14.73
N GLU A 174 -19.70 5.57 14.80
CA GLU A 174 -19.10 4.97 13.61
C GLU A 174 -19.94 3.80 13.10
N GLY A 175 -20.18 3.76 11.78
CA GLY A 175 -21.00 2.72 11.15
C GLY A 175 -20.44 1.29 11.33
N ILE A 176 -19.14 1.12 11.56
CA ILE A 176 -18.51 -0.18 11.80
C ILE A 176 -19.18 -0.98 12.92
N ALA A 177 -19.84 -0.29 13.87
CA ALA A 177 -20.60 -0.92 14.94
C ALA A 177 -21.73 -1.84 14.46
N GLU A 178 -22.28 -1.63 13.27
CA GLU A 178 -23.31 -2.49 12.66
C GLU A 178 -22.80 -3.93 12.45
N ALA A 179 -21.49 -4.13 12.34
CA ALA A 179 -20.89 -5.44 12.17
C ALA A 179 -20.60 -6.20 13.49
N ASP A 180 -20.86 -5.60 14.66
CA ASP A 180 -20.42 -6.14 15.96
C ASP A 180 -20.93 -7.55 16.24
N ALA A 181 -22.23 -7.81 15.98
CA ALA A 181 -22.89 -9.09 16.23
C ALA A 181 -22.30 -10.26 15.43
N ARG A 182 -21.47 -9.97 14.42
CA ARG A 182 -20.81 -10.92 13.52
C ARG A 182 -19.29 -10.71 13.46
N THR A 183 -18.75 -10.01 14.47
CA THR A 183 -17.31 -9.78 14.61
C THR A 183 -16.69 -10.77 15.58
N HIS A 184 -15.58 -11.36 15.18
CA HIS A 184 -14.70 -12.16 16.02
C HIS A 184 -13.45 -11.35 16.37
N ILE A 185 -12.98 -11.44 17.61
CA ILE A 185 -11.64 -10.97 17.96
C ILE A 185 -10.68 -12.11 17.66
N VAL A 186 -9.63 -11.86 16.87
CA VAL A 186 -8.69 -12.89 16.43
C VAL A 186 -7.29 -12.58 16.93
N GLU A 187 -6.54 -13.63 17.26
CA GLU A 187 -5.13 -13.59 17.59
C GLU A 187 -4.39 -14.70 16.83
N PHE A 188 -3.31 -14.34 16.15
CA PHE A 188 -2.44 -15.24 15.39
C PHE A 188 -1.06 -15.28 16.00
N THR A 189 -0.41 -16.44 15.97
CA THR A 189 0.94 -16.62 16.51
C THR A 189 1.96 -16.63 15.38
N VAL A 190 2.91 -15.70 15.38
CA VAL A 190 3.92 -15.59 14.31
C VAL A 190 5.33 -15.52 14.90
N PRO A 191 6.38 -15.96 14.19
CA PRO A 191 7.75 -15.80 14.66
C PRO A 191 8.10 -14.31 14.75
N ARG A 192 9.12 -13.96 15.54
CA ARG A 192 9.76 -12.63 15.53
C ARG A 192 10.28 -12.28 14.14
N ASP A 193 10.35 -10.98 13.84
CA ASP A 193 10.92 -10.54 12.57
C ASP A 193 12.44 -10.76 12.53
N THR A 194 13.05 -10.52 11.36
CA THR A 194 14.48 -10.78 11.16
C THR A 194 15.37 -9.92 12.06
N PHE A 195 15.04 -8.64 12.27
CA PHE A 195 15.79 -7.75 13.15
C PHE A 195 15.70 -8.20 14.61
N GLU A 196 14.50 -8.51 15.08
CA GLU A 196 14.28 -9.04 16.42
C GLU A 196 15.08 -10.32 16.67
N ARG A 197 15.12 -11.22 15.70
CA ARG A 197 15.83 -12.50 15.81
C ARG A 197 17.34 -12.34 15.70
N LEU A 198 17.83 -11.57 14.73
CA LEU A 198 19.26 -11.50 14.42
C LEU A 198 19.98 -10.43 15.22
N ASP A 199 19.39 -9.27 15.42
CA ASP A 199 20.02 -8.14 16.10
C ASP A 199 19.72 -8.15 17.60
N LEU A 200 18.45 -8.38 17.96
CA LEU A 200 18.01 -8.37 19.37
C LEU A 200 18.02 -9.74 20.04
N LYS A 201 18.28 -10.82 19.29
CA LYS A 201 18.35 -12.21 19.77
C LYS A 201 17.06 -12.70 20.45
N LEU A 202 15.91 -12.15 20.07
CA LEU A 202 14.60 -12.59 20.54
C LEU A 202 14.12 -13.80 19.73
N THR A 203 13.65 -14.84 20.41
CA THR A 203 13.32 -16.14 19.77
C THR A 203 11.92 -16.65 20.09
N ASP A 204 11.24 -16.06 21.08
CA ASP A 204 9.86 -16.33 21.42
C ASP A 204 8.90 -15.79 20.34
N PRO A 205 7.78 -16.45 20.03
CA PRO A 205 6.82 -15.95 19.06
C PRO A 205 6.08 -14.71 19.59
N ILE A 206 5.56 -13.91 18.66
CA ILE A 206 4.66 -12.79 18.97
C ILE A 206 3.22 -13.11 18.57
N LYS A 207 2.31 -12.21 18.95
CA LYS A 207 0.89 -12.30 18.66
C LYS A 207 0.45 -11.13 17.78
N LEU A 208 -0.25 -11.43 16.68
CA LEU A 208 -0.93 -10.43 15.84
C LEU A 208 -2.42 -10.46 16.17
N ARG A 209 -3.01 -9.30 16.46
CA ARG A 209 -4.39 -9.20 16.98
C ARG A 209 -5.25 -8.23 16.18
N GLY A 210 -6.53 -8.56 16.08
CA GLY A 210 -7.46 -7.74 15.33
C GLY A 210 -8.89 -8.25 15.32
N TRP A 211 -9.60 -7.86 14.27
CA TRP A 211 -10.98 -8.25 14.02
C TRP A 211 -11.10 -9.08 12.76
N TYR A 212 -11.96 -10.08 12.83
CA TYR A 212 -12.57 -10.71 11.66
C TYR A 212 -14.05 -10.38 11.65
N LEU A 213 -14.48 -9.62 10.63
CA LEU A 213 -15.87 -9.26 10.40
C LEU A 213 -16.42 -10.23 9.37
N GLU A 214 -17.26 -11.16 9.79
CA GLU A 214 -17.93 -12.07 8.87
C GLU A 214 -18.77 -11.28 7.88
N GLY A 215 -18.77 -11.64 6.60
CA GLY A 215 -19.47 -11.07 5.45
C GLY A 215 -20.76 -11.80 5.10
N ALA A 216 -21.74 -11.10 4.52
CA ALA A 216 -22.99 -11.71 4.04
C ALA A 216 -22.84 -12.47 2.71
N GLY A 217 -21.64 -12.46 2.10
CA GLY A 217 -21.36 -12.93 0.75
C GLY A 217 -21.50 -11.81 -0.28
N VAL A 218 -20.55 -11.74 -1.23
CA VAL A 218 -20.51 -10.78 -2.33
C VAL A 218 -21.47 -11.20 -3.42
N ASP A 219 -22.36 -10.30 -3.83
CA ASP A 219 -23.28 -10.54 -4.96
C ASP A 219 -22.50 -10.73 -6.27
N ASP A 220 -22.76 -11.84 -6.98
CA ASP A 220 -22.14 -12.14 -8.28
C ASP A 220 -22.80 -11.40 -9.46
N GLY A 221 -23.93 -10.73 -9.23
CA GLY A 221 -24.74 -10.08 -10.26
C GLY A 221 -25.64 -11.05 -11.03
N GLN A 222 -25.68 -12.32 -10.63
CA GLN A 222 -26.60 -13.35 -11.12
C GLN A 222 -27.55 -13.84 -10.01
N GLY A 223 -27.65 -13.09 -8.90
CA GLY A 223 -28.50 -13.42 -7.77
C GLY A 223 -27.92 -14.45 -6.80
N ARG A 224 -26.64 -14.85 -6.97
CA ARG A 224 -25.94 -15.72 -6.01
C ARG A 224 -24.95 -14.88 -5.20
N LYS A 225 -24.56 -15.42 -4.05
CA LYS A 225 -23.54 -14.83 -3.19
C LYS A 225 -22.29 -15.69 -3.16
N VAL A 226 -21.14 -15.04 -3.36
CA VAL A 226 -19.80 -15.65 -3.28
C VAL A 226 -19.16 -15.27 -1.96
N ARG A 227 -18.72 -16.26 -1.18
CA ARG A 227 -17.92 -15.98 0.01
C ARG A 227 -16.54 -15.50 -0.44
N ALA A 228 -16.09 -14.36 0.08
CA ALA A 228 -14.80 -13.77 -0.26
C ALA A 228 -14.22 -13.04 0.94
N LEU A 229 -12.89 -12.96 1.02
CA LEU A 229 -12.18 -12.33 2.12
C LEU A 229 -11.31 -11.16 1.63
N ALA A 230 -11.48 -10.00 2.26
CA ALA A 230 -10.58 -8.88 2.16
C ALA A 230 -9.64 -8.86 3.37
N VAL A 231 -8.33 -8.96 3.14
CA VAL A 231 -7.30 -8.79 4.18
C VAL A 231 -6.74 -7.38 4.06
N MET A 232 -6.97 -6.54 5.07
CA MET A 232 -6.68 -5.11 5.03
C MET A 232 -5.65 -4.71 6.11
N ALA A 233 -4.52 -4.16 5.69
CA ALA A 233 -3.43 -3.70 6.55
C ALA A 233 -3.41 -2.17 6.70
N ALA A 234 -3.39 -1.68 7.94
CA ALA A 234 -3.36 -0.24 8.22
C ALA A 234 -2.01 0.42 7.89
N GLY A 235 -2.02 1.75 7.83
CA GLY A 235 -0.83 2.58 7.64
C GLY A 235 0.06 2.68 8.86
N GLY A 236 1.03 3.59 8.80
CA GLY A 236 1.89 3.85 9.95
C GLY A 236 1.18 4.48 11.12
N GLY A 237 1.35 3.93 12.33
CA GLY A 237 0.62 4.38 13.50
C GLY A 237 -0.86 3.96 13.49
N GLY A 238 -1.30 3.25 12.44
CA GLY A 238 -2.66 2.74 12.31
C GLY A 238 -2.94 1.67 13.35
N GLN A 239 -4.00 1.86 14.13
CA GLN A 239 -4.39 1.00 15.24
C GLN A 239 -5.89 0.81 15.20
N LEU A 240 -6.30 -0.42 14.92
CA LEU A 240 -7.68 -0.81 14.64
C LEU A 240 -8.65 -0.26 15.69
N THR A 241 -8.25 -0.30 16.95
CA THR A 241 -9.08 0.06 18.10
C THR A 241 -8.81 1.46 18.64
N ALA A 242 -7.87 2.23 18.10
CA ALA A 242 -7.57 3.57 18.60
C ALA A 242 -8.70 4.57 18.30
N LEU A 243 -8.92 5.50 19.24
CA LEU A 243 -9.97 6.51 19.17
C LEU A 243 -9.57 7.70 18.31
N GLN A 244 -10.55 8.18 17.56
CA GLN A 244 -10.50 9.47 16.89
C GLN A 244 -11.81 10.20 17.15
N HIS A 245 -11.74 11.34 17.82
CA HIS A 245 -12.91 12.19 18.01
C HIS A 245 -13.39 12.74 16.66
N PRO A 246 -14.71 12.78 16.37
CA PRO A 246 -15.22 13.24 15.07
C PRO A 246 -14.86 14.69 14.74
N ASP A 247 -14.72 15.54 15.75
CA ASP A 247 -14.38 16.97 15.59
C ASP A 247 -12.86 17.23 15.56
N GLU A 248 -12.04 16.18 15.63
CA GLU A 248 -10.59 16.34 15.60
C GLU A 248 -10.06 16.64 14.19
N VAL A 249 -8.98 17.43 14.14
CA VAL A 249 -8.29 17.79 12.89
C VAL A 249 -6.87 17.26 12.87
N ALA A 250 -6.37 16.86 11.69
CA ALA A 250 -5.01 16.36 11.54
C ALA A 250 -3.94 17.45 11.70
N TYR A 251 -4.30 18.70 11.41
CA TYR A 251 -3.41 19.85 11.47
C TYR A 251 -4.19 21.13 11.78
N ARG A 252 -3.48 22.18 12.18
CA ARG A 252 -3.99 23.55 12.31
C ARG A 252 -3.17 24.49 11.44
N ILE A 253 -3.76 25.60 11.01
CA ILE A 253 -3.00 26.66 10.35
C ILE A 253 -2.36 27.53 11.43
N ASP A 254 -1.04 27.61 11.41
CA ASP A 254 -0.31 28.54 12.27
C ASP A 254 -0.55 29.99 11.80
N GLY A 255 -1.08 30.83 12.67
CA GLY A 255 -1.50 32.19 12.31
C GLY A 255 -0.34 33.11 11.91
N ALA A 256 0.87 32.86 12.43
CA ALA A 256 2.04 33.68 12.12
C ALA A 256 2.67 33.30 10.78
N SER A 257 2.87 32.00 10.54
CA SER A 257 3.55 31.51 9.34
C SER A 257 2.62 31.14 8.19
N GLY A 258 1.31 30.97 8.44
CA GLY A 258 0.34 30.47 7.46
C GLY A 258 0.53 28.99 7.08
N LYS A 259 1.36 28.25 7.82
CA LYS A 259 1.68 26.84 7.53
C LYS A 259 0.70 25.90 8.21
N ALA A 260 0.44 24.75 7.58
CA ALA A 260 -0.27 23.63 8.18
C ALA A 260 0.66 22.90 9.17
N VAL A 261 0.40 22.99 10.46
CA VAL A 261 1.17 22.35 11.52
C VAL A 261 0.40 21.13 12.05
N PRO A 262 0.98 19.92 12.04
CA PRO A 262 0.32 18.73 12.54
C PRO A 262 -0.13 18.87 14.00
N VAL A 263 -1.30 18.34 14.32
CA VAL A 263 -1.73 18.16 15.71
C VAL A 263 -1.02 16.93 16.29
N SER A 264 -0.50 17.04 17.51
CA SER A 264 0.12 15.91 18.21
C SER A 264 -0.95 15.00 18.83
N PHE A 265 -0.73 13.69 18.72
CA PHE A 265 -1.58 12.65 19.31
C PHE A 265 -0.71 11.66 20.11
N PRO A 266 -1.23 11.05 21.19
CA PRO A 266 -2.59 11.22 21.71
C PRO A 266 -2.79 12.61 22.33
N ASN A 267 -4.04 13.09 22.36
CA ASN A 267 -4.45 14.31 23.05
C ASN A 267 -5.65 14.01 23.96
N GLY A 268 -6.34 15.05 24.46
CA GLY A 268 -7.45 14.87 25.41
C GLY A 268 -8.65 14.06 24.91
N THR A 269 -8.84 13.94 23.59
CA THR A 269 -10.04 13.30 23.00
C THR A 269 -9.73 12.24 21.94
N THR A 270 -8.52 12.25 21.39
CA THR A 270 -8.11 11.43 20.26
C THR A 270 -6.81 10.70 20.60
N GLU A 271 -6.80 9.38 20.39
CA GLU A 271 -5.60 8.56 20.56
C GLU A 271 -4.71 8.67 19.32
N ALA A 272 -5.28 8.52 18.12
CA ALA A 272 -4.57 8.67 16.86
C ALA A 272 -5.50 9.22 15.76
N MET A 273 -4.93 10.01 14.85
CA MET A 273 -5.64 10.50 13.67
C MET A 273 -5.76 9.41 12.58
N GLY A 274 -6.81 9.48 11.77
CA GLY A 274 -7.03 8.62 10.60
C GLY A 274 -7.72 7.27 10.89
N GLN A 275 -7.97 6.93 12.16
CA GLN A 275 -8.52 5.63 12.55
C GLN A 275 -9.98 5.46 12.14
N ARG A 276 -10.77 6.53 12.20
CA ARG A 276 -12.17 6.50 11.78
C ARG A 276 -12.30 6.21 10.28
N TRP A 277 -11.56 6.97 9.46
CA TRP A 277 -11.50 6.74 8.01
C TRP A 277 -11.06 5.30 7.70
N TRP A 278 -10.06 4.78 8.42
CA TRP A 278 -9.62 3.40 8.24
C TRP A 278 -10.76 2.40 8.49
N ARG A 279 -11.46 2.51 9.63
CA ARG A 279 -12.61 1.64 9.94
C ARG A 279 -13.77 1.81 8.96
N GLU A 280 -14.01 3.01 8.42
CA GLU A 280 -15.03 3.24 7.39
C GLU A 280 -14.78 2.45 6.09
N ASN A 281 -13.51 2.21 5.72
CA ASN A 281 -13.17 1.35 4.58
C ASN A 281 -13.40 -0.12 4.87
N LEU A 282 -13.03 -0.58 6.08
CA LEU A 282 -13.31 -1.95 6.53
C LEU A 282 -14.83 -2.19 6.53
N HIS A 283 -15.60 -1.24 7.05
CA HIS A 283 -17.05 -1.31 7.07
C HIS A 283 -17.64 -1.37 5.66
N ALA A 284 -17.16 -0.54 4.73
CA ALA A 284 -17.68 -0.53 3.37
C ALA A 284 -17.44 -1.85 2.62
N LEU A 285 -16.30 -2.51 2.82
CA LEU A 285 -16.06 -3.85 2.29
C LEU A 285 -17.00 -4.88 2.94
N ASN A 286 -17.18 -4.82 4.26
CA ASN A 286 -18.08 -5.74 4.96
C ASN A 286 -19.55 -5.59 4.53
N ASN A 287 -20.01 -4.35 4.35
CA ASN A 287 -21.36 -4.05 3.83
C ASN A 287 -21.53 -4.48 2.37
N ALA A 288 -20.44 -4.51 1.60
CA ALA A 288 -20.42 -5.08 0.26
C ALA A 288 -20.47 -6.62 0.24
N GLY A 289 -20.52 -7.27 1.41
CA GLY A 289 -20.67 -8.71 1.56
C GLY A 289 -19.36 -9.46 1.84
N PHE A 290 -18.22 -8.78 1.88
CA PHE A 290 -16.93 -9.40 2.14
C PHE A 290 -16.79 -9.80 3.60
N ASP A 291 -16.15 -10.94 3.84
CA ASP A 291 -15.41 -11.10 5.08
C ASP A 291 -14.27 -10.08 5.11
N VAL A 292 -14.04 -9.46 6.25
CA VAL A 292 -12.94 -8.50 6.40
C VAL A 292 -12.06 -8.94 7.56
N LEU A 293 -10.79 -9.19 7.27
CA LEU A 293 -9.76 -9.42 8.26
C LEU A 293 -8.85 -8.20 8.34
N ALA A 294 -8.81 -7.58 9.51
CA ALA A 294 -7.90 -6.49 9.81
C ALA A 294 -7.25 -6.75 11.17
N TYR A 295 -5.92 -6.74 11.20
CA TYR A 295 -5.14 -6.85 12.43
C TYR A 295 -4.08 -5.76 12.46
N ASP A 296 -3.70 -5.35 13.66
CA ASP A 296 -2.62 -4.40 13.82
C ASP A 296 -1.31 -5.06 13.40
N ARG A 297 -0.48 -4.33 12.65
CA ARG A 297 0.82 -4.83 12.20
C ARG A 297 1.73 -5.06 13.42
N ARG A 298 2.81 -5.82 13.24
CA ARG A 298 3.85 -6.00 14.25
C ARG A 298 4.25 -4.66 14.86
N GLY A 299 4.44 -4.61 16.18
CA GLY A 299 4.84 -3.40 16.90
C GLY A 299 3.76 -2.30 17.00
N GLU A 300 2.57 -2.48 16.46
CA GLU A 300 1.48 -1.49 16.46
C GLU A 300 0.30 -1.98 17.29
N GLY A 301 -0.36 -1.04 17.98
CA GLY A 301 -1.61 -1.25 18.71
C GLY A 301 -1.68 -2.53 19.54
N LEU A 302 -2.57 -3.42 19.12
CA LEU A 302 -2.89 -4.68 19.79
C LEU A 302 -1.83 -5.78 19.60
N SER A 303 -0.94 -5.61 18.65
CA SER A 303 0.00 -6.65 18.21
C SER A 303 1.38 -6.49 18.85
N GLY A 304 1.97 -7.63 19.19
CA GLY A 304 3.30 -7.71 19.77
C GLY A 304 4.41 -7.39 18.75
N GLY A 305 5.65 -7.44 19.22
CA GLY A 305 6.84 -7.15 18.43
C GLY A 305 7.38 -5.75 18.70
N VAL A 306 8.67 -5.52 18.44
CA VAL A 306 9.32 -4.24 18.76
C VAL A 306 9.47 -3.30 17.56
N SER A 307 9.31 -3.82 16.34
CA SER A 307 9.47 -3.06 15.10
C SER A 307 8.19 -3.14 14.25
N ASP A 308 7.75 -1.97 13.79
CA ASP A 308 6.60 -1.82 12.87
C ASP A 308 7.05 -1.54 11.43
N THR A 309 8.37 -1.58 11.16
CA THR A 309 8.96 -1.11 9.92
C THR A 309 9.35 -2.20 8.95
N ASN A 310 9.58 -3.47 9.35
CA ASN A 310 9.92 -4.53 8.38
C ASN A 310 8.68 -4.96 7.58
N THR A 311 8.38 -4.25 6.49
CA THR A 311 7.16 -4.50 5.69
C THR A 311 7.25 -5.76 4.84
N LEU A 312 8.46 -6.26 4.58
CA LEU A 312 8.68 -7.53 3.91
C LEU A 312 8.16 -8.70 4.75
N GLU A 313 8.48 -8.69 6.06
CA GLU A 313 8.02 -9.71 7.01
C GLU A 313 6.50 -9.59 7.25
N GLN A 314 5.97 -8.35 7.30
CA GLN A 314 4.52 -8.13 7.38
C GLN A 314 3.79 -8.67 6.13
N GLY A 315 4.41 -8.65 4.95
CA GLY A 315 3.88 -9.31 3.76
C GLY A 315 3.89 -10.85 3.87
N GLU A 316 4.84 -11.42 4.60
CA GLU A 316 4.89 -12.86 4.88
C GLU A 316 3.84 -13.28 5.92
N ASP A 317 3.52 -12.41 6.88
CA ASP A 317 2.47 -12.66 7.87
C ASP A 317 1.11 -12.94 7.25
N VAL A 318 0.80 -12.34 6.09
CA VAL A 318 -0.44 -12.63 5.37
C VAL A 318 -0.58 -14.14 5.13
N PHE A 319 0.45 -14.83 4.66
CA PHE A 319 0.38 -16.27 4.38
C PHE A 319 0.35 -17.11 5.66
N ARG A 320 1.05 -16.67 6.71
CA ARG A 320 0.98 -17.34 8.02
C ARG A 320 -0.44 -17.26 8.56
N VAL A 321 -1.02 -16.06 8.61
CA VAL A 321 -2.39 -15.82 9.05
C VAL A 321 -3.40 -16.63 8.24
N LEU A 322 -3.32 -16.62 6.90
CA LEU A 322 -4.21 -17.43 6.05
C LEU A 322 -4.07 -18.94 6.33
N THR A 323 -2.86 -19.44 6.57
CA THR A 323 -2.62 -20.84 6.93
C THR A 323 -3.24 -21.18 8.29
N GLN A 324 -3.16 -20.28 9.28
CA GLN A 324 -3.75 -20.47 10.60
C GLN A 324 -5.28 -20.43 10.57
N LEU A 325 -5.88 -19.66 9.66
CA LEU A 325 -7.32 -19.74 9.41
C LEU A 325 -7.73 -21.13 8.90
N ASP A 326 -6.92 -21.75 8.04
CA ASP A 326 -7.18 -23.06 7.45
C ASP A 326 -7.02 -24.22 8.45
N ASN A 327 -5.99 -24.17 9.30
CA ASN A 327 -5.62 -25.30 10.16
C ASN A 327 -5.86 -25.07 11.66
N GLY A 328 -6.08 -23.83 12.10
CA GLY A 328 -6.26 -23.45 13.51
C GLY A 328 -4.98 -23.36 14.35
N GLN A 329 -3.83 -23.84 13.86
CA GLN A 329 -2.59 -23.88 14.64
C GLN A 329 -2.05 -22.47 14.88
N GLY A 330 -1.97 -22.04 16.13
CA GLY A 330 -1.56 -20.68 16.49
C GLY A 330 -2.68 -19.64 16.43
N LEU A 331 -3.91 -20.04 16.10
CA LEU A 331 -5.11 -19.21 16.12
C LEU A 331 -5.84 -19.30 17.46
N ARG A 332 -6.14 -18.14 18.05
CA ARG A 332 -7.17 -17.95 19.07
C ARG A 332 -8.27 -17.04 18.51
N LEU A 333 -9.53 -17.36 18.77
CA LEU A 333 -10.66 -16.51 18.39
C LEU A 333 -11.69 -16.42 19.50
N LEU A 334 -12.15 -15.19 19.77
CA LEU A 334 -13.29 -14.91 20.63
C LEU A 334 -14.51 -14.62 19.75
N THR A 335 -15.56 -15.43 19.88
CA THR A 335 -16.79 -15.28 19.11
C THR A 335 -17.60 -14.04 19.51
N PRO A 336 -18.61 -13.64 18.70
CA PRO A 336 -19.59 -12.65 19.13
C PRO A 336 -20.30 -13.00 20.44
N SER A 337 -20.55 -14.29 20.68
CA SER A 337 -21.16 -14.79 21.93
C SER A 337 -20.20 -14.83 23.14
N GLY A 338 -18.94 -14.43 22.96
CA GLY A 338 -17.94 -14.40 24.04
C GLY A 338 -17.28 -15.76 24.33
N GLN A 339 -17.44 -16.74 23.45
CA GLN A 339 -16.77 -18.04 23.55
C GLN A 339 -15.36 -17.97 22.96
N LEU A 340 -14.37 -18.49 23.68
CA LEU A 340 -12.98 -18.56 23.23
C LEU A 340 -12.70 -19.94 22.63
N PHE A 341 -12.15 -19.96 21.43
CA PHE A 341 -11.62 -21.16 20.78
C PHE A 341 -10.13 -20.97 20.47
N GLU A 342 -9.37 -22.06 20.54
CA GLU A 342 -7.93 -22.06 20.29
C GLU A 342 -7.52 -23.32 19.52
N GLY A 343 -6.50 -23.19 18.66
CA GLY A 343 -5.91 -24.33 17.99
C GLY A 343 -6.90 -25.05 17.08
N ASN A 344 -6.91 -26.38 17.16
CA ASN A 344 -7.85 -27.21 16.40
C ASN A 344 -9.32 -26.88 16.67
N ALA A 345 -9.67 -26.37 17.86
CA ALA A 345 -11.05 -25.99 18.20
C ALA A 345 -11.51 -24.70 17.47
N ALA A 346 -10.55 -23.87 17.06
CA ALA A 346 -10.76 -22.65 16.28
C ALA A 346 -10.86 -22.91 14.77
N ARG A 347 -10.34 -24.05 14.30
CA ARG A 347 -10.37 -24.43 12.88
C ARG A 347 -11.80 -24.47 12.33
N GLY A 348 -12.00 -23.89 11.15
CA GLY A 348 -13.29 -23.90 10.46
C GLY A 348 -14.40 -23.10 11.15
N ARG A 349 -14.09 -22.32 12.19
CA ARG A 349 -15.06 -21.42 12.85
C ARG A 349 -15.31 -20.14 12.06
N LEU A 350 -14.37 -19.74 11.23
CA LEU A 350 -14.45 -18.57 10.36
C LEU A 350 -14.69 -19.00 8.91
N LEU A 351 -14.92 -18.03 8.01
CA LEU A 351 -15.07 -18.26 6.57
C LEU A 351 -16.22 -19.23 6.21
N ALA A 352 -17.24 -19.32 7.07
CA ALA A 352 -18.32 -20.30 6.97
C ALA A 352 -17.81 -21.76 6.85
N GLY A 353 -16.70 -22.09 7.52
CA GLY A 353 -16.10 -23.41 7.52
C GLY A 353 -15.24 -23.75 6.29
N GLN A 354 -15.14 -22.84 5.31
CA GLN A 354 -14.29 -23.01 4.14
C GLN A 354 -12.84 -22.66 4.45
N ARG A 355 -11.91 -23.20 3.66
CA ARG A 355 -10.51 -22.76 3.72
C ARG A 355 -10.34 -21.41 3.02
N ALA A 356 -9.49 -20.57 3.57
CA ALA A 356 -9.02 -19.34 2.96
C ALA A 356 -8.39 -19.60 1.58
N SER A 357 -7.79 -20.78 1.38
CA SER A 357 -7.25 -21.22 0.08
C SER A 357 -8.30 -21.58 -0.97
N GLU A 358 -9.56 -21.76 -0.57
CA GLU A 358 -10.67 -22.18 -1.43
C GLU A 358 -11.60 -21.01 -1.83
N ILE A 359 -11.58 -19.90 -1.08
CA ILE A 359 -12.38 -18.71 -1.36
C ILE A 359 -11.58 -17.61 -2.07
N PRO A 360 -12.19 -16.77 -2.92
CA PRO A 360 -11.53 -15.59 -3.48
C PRO A 360 -11.04 -14.59 -2.41
N LEU A 361 -9.82 -14.09 -2.58
CA LEU A 361 -9.17 -13.14 -1.68
C LEU A 361 -8.83 -11.83 -2.40
N VAL A 362 -8.98 -10.70 -1.71
CA VAL A 362 -8.34 -9.43 -2.10
C VAL A 362 -7.46 -8.95 -0.95
N LEU A 363 -6.24 -8.52 -1.27
CA LEU A 363 -5.30 -8.01 -0.28
C LEU A 363 -5.24 -6.50 -0.41
N GLY A 364 -5.22 -5.77 0.70
CA GLY A 364 -5.20 -4.32 0.64
C GLY A 364 -4.48 -3.66 1.79
N GLY A 365 -4.07 -2.43 1.58
CA GLY A 365 -3.48 -1.65 2.64
C GLY A 365 -3.30 -0.17 2.31
N TYR A 366 -3.22 0.61 3.39
CA TYR A 366 -2.98 2.05 3.34
C TYR A 366 -1.53 2.36 3.71
N SER A 367 -0.85 3.25 2.99
CA SER A 367 0.48 3.75 3.34
C SER A 367 1.46 2.59 3.55
N ARG A 368 2.05 2.40 4.74
CA ARG A 368 2.89 1.22 5.07
C ARG A 368 2.19 -0.12 4.84
N GLY A 369 0.88 -0.22 5.06
CA GLY A 369 0.09 -1.40 4.73
C GLY A 369 0.12 -1.73 3.22
N SER A 370 0.20 -0.72 2.35
CA SER A 370 0.35 -0.95 0.91
C SER A 370 1.70 -1.59 0.55
N MET A 371 2.76 -1.32 1.33
CA MET A 371 4.07 -1.95 1.16
C MET A 371 4.00 -3.45 1.50
N SER A 372 3.38 -3.80 2.64
CA SER A 372 3.19 -5.21 3.02
C SER A 372 2.30 -5.95 2.03
N THR A 373 1.24 -5.30 1.52
CA THR A 373 0.40 -5.85 0.44
C THR A 373 1.23 -6.08 -0.83
N ALA A 374 2.05 -5.12 -1.25
CA ALA A 374 2.90 -5.28 -2.41
C ALA A 374 3.88 -6.45 -2.25
N TRP A 375 4.50 -6.59 -1.07
CA TRP A 375 5.36 -7.73 -0.78
C TRP A 375 4.62 -9.07 -0.79
N ALA A 376 3.40 -9.13 -0.23
CA ALA A 376 2.58 -10.32 -0.29
C ALA A 376 2.26 -10.73 -1.74
N LEU A 377 1.90 -9.78 -2.61
CA LEU A 377 1.64 -10.05 -4.02
C LEU A 377 2.91 -10.52 -4.75
N THR A 378 4.06 -9.88 -4.51
CA THR A 378 5.34 -10.30 -5.09
C THR A 378 5.73 -11.71 -4.65
N ARG A 379 5.60 -12.02 -3.35
CA ARG A 379 5.82 -13.38 -2.81
C ARG A 379 4.89 -14.40 -3.45
N ASN A 380 3.65 -14.01 -3.75
CA ASN A 380 2.66 -14.91 -4.33
C ASN A 380 2.86 -15.23 -5.82
N TYR A 381 3.19 -14.22 -6.62
CA TYR A 381 3.18 -14.32 -8.09
C TYR A 381 4.57 -14.28 -8.74
N VAL A 382 5.59 -13.84 -8.02
CA VAL A 382 6.91 -13.56 -8.60
C VAL A 382 7.96 -14.50 -8.00
N ALA A 383 8.30 -14.27 -6.74
CA ALA A 383 9.25 -15.04 -5.93
C ALA A 383 9.17 -14.57 -4.48
N ALA A 384 9.46 -15.45 -3.53
CA ALA A 384 9.58 -15.07 -2.12
C ALA A 384 11.06 -14.91 -1.75
N CYS A 385 11.54 -13.68 -1.74
CA CYS A 385 12.93 -13.32 -1.44
C CYS A 385 13.09 -12.75 -0.03
N SER A 386 14.17 -13.12 0.66
CA SER A 386 14.52 -12.64 1.99
C SER A 386 15.53 -11.48 1.94
N PHE A 387 15.13 -10.34 1.36
CA PHE A 387 16.01 -9.17 1.21
C PHE A 387 16.44 -8.54 2.53
N ASP A 388 15.76 -8.88 3.62
CA ASP A 388 16.08 -8.52 4.99
C ASP A 388 17.14 -9.43 5.64
N MET A 389 17.63 -10.46 4.95
CA MET A 389 18.73 -11.31 5.45
C MET A 389 20.10 -10.81 4.96
N PRO A 390 21.20 -11.13 5.67
CA PRO A 390 22.57 -10.80 5.22
C PRO A 390 22.86 -11.32 3.81
N VAL A 391 22.40 -12.54 3.53
CA VAL A 391 22.45 -13.19 2.23
C VAL A 391 21.01 -13.45 1.79
N PRO A 392 20.48 -12.67 0.84
CA PRO A 392 19.13 -12.90 0.33
C PRO A 392 19.00 -14.27 -0.32
N ASN A 393 17.94 -15.00 0.04
CA ASN A 393 17.54 -16.24 -0.61
C ASN A 393 16.15 -16.05 -1.23
N CYS A 394 15.98 -16.50 -2.47
CA CYS A 394 14.71 -16.43 -3.19
C CYS A 394 14.16 -17.84 -3.44
N THR A 395 12.94 -18.09 -2.98
CA THR A 395 12.21 -19.31 -3.32
C THR A 395 11.18 -19.03 -4.43
N PRO A 396 10.69 -20.08 -5.12
CA PRO A 396 9.55 -19.94 -6.02
C PRO A 396 8.35 -19.25 -5.35
N ALA A 397 7.50 -18.67 -6.20
CA ALA A 397 6.31 -17.95 -5.76
C ALA A 397 5.34 -18.88 -4.99
N ARG A 398 4.61 -18.34 -4.00
CA ARG A 398 3.68 -19.12 -3.15
C ARG A 398 2.54 -19.75 -3.96
N GLY A 399 2.11 -19.11 -5.04
CA GLY A 399 1.19 -19.71 -6.02
C GLY A 399 -0.29 -19.80 -5.59
N TRP A 400 -0.74 -19.00 -4.63
CA TRP A 400 -2.16 -18.93 -4.26
C TRP A 400 -2.96 -18.27 -5.40
N ARG A 401 -3.65 -19.10 -6.19
CA ARG A 401 -4.41 -18.68 -7.38
C ARG A 401 -5.71 -17.93 -7.05
N ASN A 402 -6.19 -18.08 -5.82
CA ASN A 402 -7.42 -17.49 -5.32
C ASN A 402 -7.23 -16.07 -4.77
N ILE A 403 -6.00 -15.58 -4.64
CA ILE A 403 -5.73 -14.13 -4.52
C ILE A 403 -6.10 -13.49 -5.87
N ARG A 404 -6.99 -12.49 -5.85
CA ARG A 404 -7.57 -11.92 -7.08
C ARG A 404 -7.07 -10.53 -7.41
N GLY A 405 -6.48 -9.81 -6.45
CA GLY A 405 -5.97 -8.47 -6.68
C GLY A 405 -5.46 -7.78 -5.43
N ALA A 406 -5.01 -6.55 -5.64
CA ALA A 406 -4.49 -5.67 -4.60
C ALA A 406 -5.31 -4.36 -4.49
N ILE A 407 -5.49 -3.84 -3.29
CA ILE A 407 -6.00 -2.48 -3.02
C ILE A 407 -4.88 -1.67 -2.38
N LEU A 408 -4.35 -0.68 -3.09
CA LEU A 408 -3.19 0.10 -2.68
C LEU A 408 -3.58 1.56 -2.48
N LEU A 409 -3.76 1.96 -1.22
CA LEU A 409 -4.16 3.32 -0.84
C LEU A 409 -2.93 4.11 -0.37
N SER A 410 -2.71 5.29 -0.95
CA SER A 410 -1.49 6.09 -0.81
C SER A 410 -0.24 5.21 -0.91
N SER A 411 -0.15 4.53 -2.06
CA SER A 411 0.78 3.44 -2.34
C SER A 411 2.26 3.82 -2.24
N PHE A 412 3.09 2.84 -1.87
CA PHE A 412 4.56 2.82 -2.02
C PHE A 412 5.05 1.65 -2.92
N ALA A 413 4.14 0.97 -3.60
CA ALA A 413 4.38 -0.32 -4.25
C ALA A 413 5.34 -0.30 -5.45
N SER A 414 5.59 0.86 -6.08
CA SER A 414 6.58 1.00 -7.16
C SER A 414 8.03 1.11 -6.64
N GLY A 415 8.19 1.29 -5.34
CA GLY A 415 9.46 1.19 -4.63
C GLY A 415 10.35 2.43 -4.66
N ALA A 416 11.55 2.26 -4.13
CA ALA A 416 12.56 3.28 -3.88
C ALA A 416 12.96 4.17 -5.08
N GLY A 417 12.73 3.69 -6.31
CA GLY A 417 13.03 4.42 -7.54
C GLY A 417 12.06 5.55 -7.87
N TYR A 418 10.91 5.62 -7.20
CA TYR A 418 9.87 6.62 -7.47
C TYR A 418 9.55 7.49 -6.24
N LEU A 419 10.49 7.60 -5.31
CA LEU A 419 10.33 8.53 -4.20
C LEU A 419 10.15 9.96 -4.72
N PRO A 420 9.24 10.74 -4.12
CA PRO A 420 8.98 12.10 -4.58
C PRO A 420 10.17 13.03 -4.36
N ASP A 421 10.31 14.01 -5.25
CA ASP A 421 11.31 15.08 -5.17
C ASP A 421 10.98 16.06 -4.03
N ALA A 422 11.49 15.75 -2.85
CA ALA A 422 11.29 16.54 -1.63
C ALA A 422 12.54 16.51 -0.73
N PRO A 423 12.95 17.66 -0.15
CA PRO A 423 14.16 17.73 0.67
C PRO A 423 14.16 16.78 1.87
N ASP A 424 13.01 16.56 2.51
CA ASP A 424 12.88 15.67 3.67
C ASP A 424 12.99 14.17 3.33
N LEU A 425 13.11 13.84 2.03
CA LEU A 425 13.23 12.49 1.50
C LEU A 425 14.56 12.25 0.76
N ALA A 426 15.45 13.24 0.69
CA ALA A 426 16.67 13.18 -0.11
C ALA A 426 17.56 11.96 0.24
N ASP A 427 17.75 11.68 1.53
CA ASP A 427 18.57 10.54 2.01
C ASP A 427 17.79 9.22 2.07
N ARG A 428 16.52 9.18 1.64
CA ARG A 428 15.65 8.02 1.88
C ARG A 428 16.23 6.75 1.27
N ASN A 429 16.83 6.78 0.08
CA ASN A 429 17.43 5.60 -0.53
C ASN A 429 18.66 5.07 0.24
N LEU A 430 19.45 5.96 0.84
CA LEU A 430 20.56 5.57 1.72
C LEU A 430 20.04 4.96 3.02
N PHE A 431 19.04 5.60 3.63
CA PHE A 431 18.34 5.07 4.80
C PHE A 431 17.76 3.67 4.53
N LEU A 432 17.14 3.43 3.36
CA LEU A 432 16.61 2.12 3.00
C LEU A 432 17.69 1.06 2.85
N GLY A 433 18.78 1.38 2.15
CA GLY A 433 19.93 0.50 2.01
C GLY A 433 20.56 0.16 3.36
N GLY A 434 20.70 1.15 4.25
CA GLY A 434 21.27 0.98 5.58
C GLY A 434 20.40 0.16 6.53
N MET A 435 19.09 0.44 6.60
CA MET A 435 18.16 -0.34 7.42
C MET A 435 18.15 -1.83 7.01
N ALA A 436 18.22 -2.12 5.71
CA ALA A 436 18.26 -3.49 5.22
C ALA A 436 19.65 -4.15 5.42
N ALA A 437 20.74 -3.43 5.19
CA ALA A 437 22.10 -3.97 5.27
C ALA A 437 22.59 -4.19 6.71
N ASP A 438 22.35 -3.22 7.59
CA ASP A 438 22.94 -3.20 8.94
C ASP A 438 21.96 -3.63 10.02
N HIS A 439 20.65 -3.59 9.74
CA HIS A 439 19.60 -3.84 10.73
C HIS A 439 18.53 -4.83 10.26
N HIS A 440 18.70 -5.49 9.11
CA HIS A 440 17.77 -6.53 8.67
C HIS A 440 16.30 -6.08 8.62
N ILE A 441 16.06 -4.79 8.34
CA ILE A 441 14.73 -4.18 8.23
C ILE A 441 14.56 -3.72 6.79
N LEU A 442 13.74 -4.45 6.03
CA LEU A 442 13.29 -3.95 4.73
C LEU A 442 12.07 -3.06 4.91
N PHE A 443 12.32 -1.76 5.09
CA PHE A 443 11.26 -0.81 5.34
C PHE A 443 10.42 -0.56 4.08
N TYR A 444 10.99 0.01 3.03
CA TYR A 444 10.24 0.27 1.79
C TYR A 444 10.49 -0.84 0.77
N PRO A 445 9.56 -1.05 -0.17
CA PRO A 445 9.82 -1.91 -1.30
C PRO A 445 11.04 -1.45 -2.10
N ASN A 446 11.96 -2.37 -2.36
CA ASN A 446 12.92 -2.21 -3.44
C ASN A 446 12.22 -2.48 -4.79
N SER A 447 12.95 -2.37 -5.89
CA SER A 447 12.36 -2.47 -7.24
C SER A 447 11.78 -3.84 -7.61
N ALA A 448 12.01 -4.89 -6.82
CA ALA A 448 11.48 -6.23 -7.09
C ALA A 448 9.95 -6.27 -7.14
N THR A 449 9.29 -5.40 -6.35
CA THR A 449 7.83 -5.25 -6.39
C THR A 449 7.37 -4.75 -7.75
N LEU A 450 7.84 -3.58 -8.17
CA LEU A 450 7.56 -3.00 -9.49
C LEU A 450 7.90 -3.95 -10.65
N ALA A 451 9.06 -4.60 -10.60
CA ALA A 451 9.54 -5.50 -11.65
C ALA A 451 8.62 -6.70 -11.91
N GLY A 452 7.87 -7.14 -10.89
CA GLY A 452 6.98 -8.30 -10.98
C GLY A 452 5.49 -7.98 -11.11
N MET A 453 5.11 -6.71 -11.16
CA MET A 453 3.69 -6.30 -11.21
C MET A 453 2.96 -6.76 -12.47
N ASP A 454 3.69 -7.06 -13.55
CA ASP A 454 3.07 -7.59 -14.78
C ASP A 454 2.48 -9.00 -14.60
N ARG A 455 2.86 -9.70 -13.51
CA ARG A 455 2.30 -10.99 -13.10
C ARG A 455 1.14 -10.87 -12.12
N TRP A 456 0.87 -9.68 -11.60
CA TRP A 456 -0.22 -9.48 -10.65
C TRP A 456 -1.56 -9.51 -11.40
N PRO A 457 -2.59 -10.17 -10.84
CA PRO A 457 -3.86 -10.37 -11.53
C PRO A 457 -4.64 -9.07 -11.71
N ALA A 458 -4.61 -8.17 -10.73
CA ALA A 458 -5.36 -6.94 -10.71
C ALA A 458 -4.82 -5.99 -9.62
N ALA A 459 -5.03 -4.68 -9.77
CA ALA A 459 -4.73 -3.72 -8.70
C ALA A 459 -5.59 -2.45 -8.76
N PHE A 460 -6.00 -1.96 -7.60
CA PHE A 460 -6.62 -0.66 -7.39
C PHE A 460 -5.64 0.29 -6.73
N PHE A 461 -5.59 1.53 -7.19
CA PHE A 461 -4.74 2.58 -6.63
C PHE A 461 -5.60 3.77 -6.19
N GLY A 462 -5.48 4.19 -4.93
CA GLY A 462 -6.03 5.46 -4.45
C GLY A 462 -4.90 6.39 -4.03
N LYS A 463 -4.82 7.62 -4.56
CA LYS A 463 -3.63 8.46 -4.32
C LYS A 463 -3.89 9.97 -4.36
N GLY A 464 -3.16 10.70 -3.52
CA GLY A 464 -3.11 12.15 -3.55
C GLY A 464 -2.09 12.66 -4.57
N LEU A 465 -2.36 13.79 -5.24
CA LEU A 465 -1.46 14.31 -6.27
C LEU A 465 -0.09 14.77 -5.75
N TRP A 466 0.03 15.18 -4.49
CA TRP A 466 1.31 15.56 -3.86
C TRP A 466 1.71 14.64 -2.71
N ASP A 467 1.35 13.37 -2.86
CA ASP A 467 1.68 12.30 -1.93
C ASP A 467 3.20 12.19 -1.67
N ARG A 468 3.58 12.12 -0.38
CA ARG A 468 4.96 12.02 0.08
C ARG A 468 5.58 10.63 0.06
N ALA A 469 4.79 9.61 -0.19
CA ALA A 469 5.22 8.22 -0.17
C ALA A 469 5.99 7.81 -1.43
N GLU A 470 5.33 8.06 -2.54
CA GLU A 470 5.65 7.62 -3.89
C GLU A 470 5.07 8.71 -4.80
N SER A 471 5.83 9.12 -5.80
CA SER A 471 5.34 10.07 -6.80
C SER A 471 4.16 9.48 -7.58
N LEU A 472 3.32 10.34 -8.18
CA LEU A 472 2.27 9.86 -9.09
C LEU A 472 2.85 9.06 -10.27
N GLU A 473 4.07 9.41 -10.70
CA GLU A 473 4.82 8.69 -11.73
C GLU A 473 5.02 7.21 -11.38
N GLY A 474 5.39 6.92 -10.13
CA GLY A 474 5.55 5.55 -9.64
C GLY A 474 4.25 4.76 -9.68
N THR A 475 3.15 5.38 -9.24
CA THR A 475 1.83 4.74 -9.28
C THR A 475 1.36 4.48 -10.72
N VAL A 476 1.62 5.41 -11.64
CA VAL A 476 1.32 5.23 -13.07
C VAL A 476 2.20 4.14 -13.68
N ALA A 477 3.49 4.07 -13.32
CA ALA A 477 4.39 3.01 -13.73
C ALA A 477 3.90 1.64 -13.23
N ALA A 478 3.47 1.54 -11.97
CA ALA A 478 2.85 0.35 -11.41
C ALA A 478 1.57 -0.02 -12.17
N TYR A 479 0.64 0.92 -12.32
CA TYR A 479 -0.63 0.73 -13.04
C TYR A 479 -0.41 0.22 -14.47
N ASN A 480 0.56 0.75 -15.19
CA ASN A 480 0.84 0.34 -16.57
C ASN A 480 1.37 -1.09 -16.69
N ARG A 481 1.97 -1.63 -15.63
CA ARG A 481 2.46 -3.02 -15.61
C ARG A 481 1.34 -4.02 -15.36
N ILE A 482 0.32 -3.66 -14.56
CA ILE A 482 -0.83 -4.53 -14.31
C ILE A 482 -1.56 -4.83 -15.62
N ARG A 483 -1.72 -6.12 -15.95
CA ARG A 483 -2.36 -6.56 -17.20
C ARG A 483 -3.85 -6.86 -17.06
N GLY A 484 -4.30 -7.27 -15.87
CA GLY A 484 -5.71 -7.52 -15.61
C GLY A 484 -6.46 -6.29 -15.11
N VAL A 485 -7.52 -6.51 -14.32
CA VAL A 485 -8.42 -5.43 -13.86
C VAL A 485 -7.63 -4.41 -13.05
N LYS A 486 -7.77 -3.14 -13.42
CA LYS A 486 -7.09 -2.06 -12.72
C LYS A 486 -7.89 -0.77 -12.75
N GLU A 487 -7.72 0.02 -11.70
CA GLU A 487 -8.28 1.37 -11.59
C GLU A 487 -7.35 2.25 -10.76
N ILE A 488 -7.30 3.54 -11.10
CA ILE A 488 -6.58 4.56 -10.35
C ILE A 488 -7.54 5.71 -10.05
N VAL A 489 -7.62 6.08 -8.77
CA VAL A 489 -8.43 7.18 -8.26
C VAL A 489 -7.50 8.20 -7.63
N LEU A 490 -7.60 9.45 -8.10
CA LEU A 490 -6.79 10.55 -7.64
C LEU A 490 -7.62 11.59 -6.90
N SER A 491 -7.00 12.28 -5.95
CA SER A 491 -7.56 13.47 -5.32
C SER A 491 -6.54 14.60 -5.26
N ARG A 492 -7.00 15.85 -5.30
CA ARG A 492 -6.18 17.03 -5.02
C ARG A 492 -5.91 17.10 -3.52
N GLY A 493 -5.05 16.20 -3.06
CA GLY A 493 -4.69 16.01 -1.67
C GLY A 493 -3.29 15.41 -1.47
N PRO A 494 -2.84 15.36 -0.20
CA PRO A 494 -1.55 14.82 0.22
C PRO A 494 -1.59 13.29 0.41
N HIS A 495 -0.57 12.71 1.03
CA HIS A 495 -0.52 11.29 1.40
C HIS A 495 -1.59 10.91 2.42
N ALA A 496 -1.80 11.79 3.40
CA ALA A 496 -2.76 11.64 4.49
C ALA A 496 -4.21 11.71 3.98
N ILE A 497 -4.79 10.57 3.58
CA ILE A 497 -6.14 10.49 2.99
C ILE A 497 -7.20 11.06 3.93
N GLU A 498 -7.03 10.90 5.24
CA GLU A 498 -7.93 11.42 6.27
C GLU A 498 -8.08 12.96 6.23
N THR A 499 -7.17 13.68 5.59
CA THR A 499 -7.26 15.14 5.39
C THR A 499 -8.05 15.52 4.14
N TRP A 500 -8.30 14.56 3.25
CA TRP A 500 -9.01 14.84 2.01
C TRP A 500 -10.47 15.21 2.30
N PRO A 501 -11.09 16.03 1.43
CA PRO A 501 -12.51 16.34 1.52
C PRO A 501 -13.36 15.06 1.61
N GLU A 502 -14.41 15.09 2.43
CA GLU A 502 -15.27 13.93 2.67
C GLU A 502 -15.85 13.33 1.38
N SER A 503 -16.21 14.17 0.39
CA SER A 503 -16.68 13.72 -0.93
C SER A 503 -15.64 12.87 -1.66
N GLU A 504 -14.36 13.21 -1.55
CA GLU A 504 -13.27 12.49 -2.20
C GLU A 504 -12.95 11.19 -1.47
N ARG A 505 -12.97 11.19 -0.12
CA ARG A 505 -12.85 9.96 0.68
C ARG A 505 -13.99 8.98 0.41
N ARG A 506 -15.22 9.48 0.26
CA ARG A 506 -16.38 8.67 -0.11
C ARG A 506 -16.24 8.09 -1.50
N TYR A 507 -15.90 8.91 -2.50
CA TYR A 507 -15.69 8.46 -3.86
C TYR A 507 -14.60 7.37 -3.92
N LEU A 508 -13.45 7.59 -3.29
CA LEU A 508 -12.38 6.61 -3.21
C LEU A 508 -12.88 5.25 -2.66
N ARG A 509 -13.63 5.28 -1.56
CA ARG A 509 -14.19 4.09 -0.90
C ARG A 509 -15.22 3.37 -1.78
N GLU A 510 -16.09 4.10 -2.47
CA GLU A 510 -17.05 3.53 -3.44
C GLU A 510 -16.32 2.83 -4.59
N ARG A 511 -15.29 3.47 -5.15
CA ARG A 511 -14.49 2.90 -6.24
C ARG A 511 -13.69 1.68 -5.78
N MET A 512 -13.13 1.72 -4.57
CA MET A 512 -12.43 0.59 -3.94
C MET A 512 -13.36 -0.62 -3.84
N VAL A 513 -14.59 -0.44 -3.33
CA VAL A 513 -15.58 -1.52 -3.22
C VAL A 513 -16.00 -2.03 -4.60
N ALA A 514 -16.22 -1.14 -5.58
CA ALA A 514 -16.57 -1.53 -6.94
C ALA A 514 -15.48 -2.40 -7.57
N TYR A 515 -14.22 -2.00 -7.47
CA TYR A 515 -13.08 -2.80 -7.90
C TYR A 515 -13.04 -4.16 -7.20
N ALA A 516 -13.16 -4.17 -5.87
CA ALA A 516 -13.10 -5.40 -5.08
C ALA A 516 -14.17 -6.40 -5.55
N LYS A 517 -15.41 -5.95 -5.74
CA LYS A 517 -16.49 -6.80 -6.28
C LYS A 517 -16.13 -7.38 -7.64
N VAL A 518 -15.68 -6.53 -8.58
CA VAL A 518 -15.30 -6.95 -9.93
C VAL A 518 -14.25 -8.05 -9.92
N VAL A 519 -13.18 -7.92 -9.13
CA VAL A 519 -12.10 -8.92 -9.13
C VAL A 519 -12.51 -10.24 -8.47
N ILE A 520 -13.40 -10.22 -7.49
CA ILE A 520 -13.92 -11.43 -6.84
C ILE A 520 -14.83 -12.22 -7.77
N VAL A 521 -15.72 -11.53 -8.50
CA VAL A 521 -16.69 -12.17 -9.41
C VAL A 521 -16.10 -12.51 -10.78
N GLY A 522 -14.82 -12.17 -11.02
CA GLY A 522 -14.13 -12.45 -12.28
C GLY A 522 -14.52 -11.51 -13.44
N GLY A 523 -14.95 -10.29 -13.13
CA GLY A 523 -15.22 -9.25 -14.12
C GLY A 523 -13.93 -8.75 -14.80
N ARG A 524 -14.08 -8.02 -15.91
CA ARG A 524 -12.95 -7.59 -16.76
C ARG A 524 -12.60 -6.11 -16.67
N ALA A 525 -13.51 -5.28 -16.18
CA ALA A 525 -13.33 -3.85 -16.04
C ALA A 525 -14.19 -3.33 -14.88
N VAL A 526 -13.76 -2.25 -14.23
CA VAL A 526 -14.54 -1.62 -13.17
C VAL A 526 -15.50 -0.60 -13.79
N PRO A 527 -16.82 -0.79 -13.71
CA PRO A 527 -17.79 0.14 -14.29
C PRO A 527 -17.66 1.54 -13.68
N GLY A 528 -17.78 2.59 -14.51
CA GLY A 528 -17.75 3.98 -14.05
C GLY A 528 -16.37 4.53 -13.68
N ALA A 529 -15.28 3.82 -14.00
CA ALA A 529 -13.93 4.35 -13.86
C ALA A 529 -13.74 5.57 -14.79
N ARG A 530 -13.08 6.62 -14.28
CA ARG A 530 -12.80 7.83 -15.08
C ARG A 530 -11.76 7.49 -16.16
N PRO A 531 -12.06 7.70 -17.46
CA PRO A 531 -11.12 7.40 -18.51
C PRO A 531 -9.99 8.43 -18.52
N TRP A 532 -8.79 7.97 -18.88
CA TRP A 532 -7.63 8.82 -19.11
C TRP A 532 -6.74 8.18 -20.18
N LYS A 533 -5.98 9.00 -20.91
CA LYS A 533 -5.16 8.56 -22.06
C LYS A 533 -3.67 8.88 -21.92
N ASP A 534 -3.37 9.87 -21.08
CA ASP A 534 -2.03 10.39 -20.80
C ASP A 534 -1.94 10.90 -19.36
N PHE A 535 -0.73 11.17 -18.89
CA PHE A 535 -0.48 11.58 -17.50
C PHE A 535 -1.25 12.85 -17.10
N LYS A 536 -1.31 13.87 -17.97
CA LYS A 536 -1.99 15.14 -17.68
C LYS A 536 -3.51 14.97 -17.63
N SER A 537 -4.08 14.16 -18.53
CA SER A 537 -5.51 13.81 -18.52
C SER A 537 -5.91 12.98 -17.30
N LEU A 538 -4.99 12.15 -16.77
CA LEU A 538 -5.18 11.47 -15.49
C LEU A 538 -5.27 12.47 -14.33
N VAL A 539 -4.36 13.44 -14.25
CA VAL A 539 -4.44 14.52 -13.24
C VAL A 539 -5.76 15.31 -13.37
N ALA A 540 -6.22 15.52 -14.61
CA ALA A 540 -7.49 16.16 -14.91
C ALA A 540 -8.74 15.34 -14.56
N THR A 541 -8.60 14.07 -14.16
CA THR A 541 -9.71 13.30 -13.59
C THR A 541 -10.12 13.82 -12.21
N THR A 542 -9.31 14.67 -11.56
CA THR A 542 -9.62 15.23 -10.24
C THR A 542 -10.61 16.40 -10.34
N PRO A 543 -11.73 16.38 -9.58
CA PRO A 543 -12.67 17.50 -9.55
C PRO A 543 -12.03 18.72 -8.90
N ASP A 544 -12.68 19.88 -9.00
CA ASP A 544 -12.26 21.12 -8.33
C ASP A 544 -12.58 21.11 -6.82
N VAL A 545 -12.14 20.05 -6.15
CA VAL A 545 -12.30 19.79 -4.73
C VAL A 545 -10.91 19.58 -4.14
N TRP A 546 -10.56 20.40 -3.17
CA TRP A 546 -9.19 20.54 -2.67
C TRP A 546 -9.12 20.19 -1.19
N GLU A 547 -8.04 19.54 -0.81
CA GLU A 547 -7.58 19.53 0.57
C GLU A 547 -7.53 20.97 1.12
N PRO A 548 -8.12 21.26 2.30
CA PRO A 548 -8.41 22.64 2.72
C PRO A 548 -7.23 23.60 2.75
N SER A 549 -6.04 23.16 3.19
CA SER A 549 -4.85 24.02 3.30
C SER A 549 -4.12 24.25 1.97
N SER A 550 -4.56 23.59 0.91
CA SER A 550 -3.98 23.66 -0.43
C SER A 550 -4.94 24.28 -1.46
N ARG A 551 -6.05 24.87 -0.99
CA ARG A 551 -7.00 25.58 -1.84
C ARG A 551 -6.32 26.76 -2.54
N PRO A 552 -6.61 27.03 -3.82
CA PRO A 552 -6.13 28.24 -4.47
C PRO A 552 -6.49 29.47 -3.64
N GLY A 553 -5.50 30.31 -3.34
CA GLY A 553 -5.68 31.48 -2.46
C GLY A 553 -5.24 31.26 -1.02
N THR A 554 -5.18 30.02 -0.53
CA THR A 554 -4.71 29.72 0.84
C THR A 554 -3.21 29.43 0.86
N GLY A 555 -2.43 30.15 1.67
CA GLY A 555 -0.99 29.91 1.86
C GLY A 555 -0.23 31.10 2.45
N PRO A 556 1.01 30.91 2.93
CA PRO A 556 1.83 31.98 3.50
C PRO A 556 2.01 33.15 2.53
N GLY A 557 1.86 34.38 3.03
CA GLY A 557 2.08 35.60 2.24
C GLY A 557 0.88 36.05 1.39
N ARG A 558 -0.32 35.49 1.62
CA ARG A 558 -1.58 36.03 1.07
C ARG A 558 -2.47 36.48 2.23
N GLN A 559 -2.81 37.77 2.25
CA GLN A 559 -3.91 38.29 3.07
C GLN A 559 -5.25 37.81 2.48
N PRO A 560 -6.28 37.60 3.32
CA PRO A 560 -7.57 36.99 2.96
C PRO A 560 -8.26 37.63 1.75
#